data_AF-A0A8T4P391-F1
#
_entry.id   AF-A0A8T4P391-F1
#
_cell.length_a   1.000
_cell.length_b   1.000
_cell.length_c   1.000
_cell.angle_alpha   90.00
_cell.angle_beta   90.00
_cell.angle_gamma   90.00
#
_symmetry.space_group_name_H-M   'P 1'
#
loop_
_entity.id
_entity.type
_entity.pdbx_description
1 polymer ?
#
loop_
_entity_poly.entity_id
_entity_poly.type
_entity_poly.pdbx_seq_one_letter_code
_entity_poly.pdbx_strand_id
1 'polypeptide(L)'
;MAFLKFGKKRKGEPLDIPLPSPDAQPIQQSSPIEQVLMMKQQGYTNNQIVQTLQSQGYSNSQIFDAINQAGLTSFEAAEPVEQPEMGMQDYGQQGYEQGYQQQPSFQSFQAPKEIQPPSSIDEERIQEVAEAIIDEKWNDLVKDIRKVIEWKEKTEDRIAKVEQQIIDLRMGMDLLTKSMMAKISGYDQNIVDVGTEIKAMEKVFQKVLPNLTESVNKLDRMTKGYKETAKKS
;
A
#
# COMPACT_ATOMS: atom_id res chain seq x y z
N MET A 1 -7.66 67.67 2.14
CA MET A 1 -8.95 68.39 2.27
C MET A 1 -10.02 67.65 1.48
N ALA A 2 -11.25 67.65 2.00
CA ALA A 2 -12.53 67.24 1.40
C ALA A 2 -12.73 65.71 1.18
N PHE A 3 -13.55 65.00 1.96
CA PHE A 3 -15.02 65.02 2.17
C PHE A 3 -15.86 64.60 0.96
N LEU A 4 -16.59 63.48 1.10
CA LEU A 4 -17.89 63.09 0.48
C LEU A 4 -18.12 61.60 0.85
N LYS A 5 -18.91 61.18 1.86
CA LYS A 5 -20.32 61.34 2.26
C LYS A 5 -21.35 60.68 1.32
N PHE A 6 -22.17 59.82 1.95
CA PHE A 6 -23.46 59.21 1.54
C PHE A 6 -23.45 58.13 0.45
N GLY A 7 -24.05 56.94 0.60
CA GLY A 7 -25.18 56.55 1.45
C GLY A 7 -26.44 56.41 0.58
N LYS A 8 -26.76 55.19 0.12
CA LYS A 8 -28.05 54.89 -0.52
C LYS A 8 -28.57 53.51 -0.13
N LYS A 9 -29.69 53.53 0.60
CA LYS A 9 -30.54 52.42 1.01
C LYS A 9 -31.11 51.66 -0.20
N ARG A 10 -31.20 50.33 -0.10
CA ARG A 10 -32.26 49.47 -0.67
C ARG A 10 -32.62 48.49 0.45
N LYS A 11 -33.66 48.74 1.25
CA LYS A 11 -35.06 48.31 1.08
C LYS A 11 -35.16 46.85 0.63
N GLY A 12 -35.66 46.03 1.56
CA GLY A 12 -35.81 44.59 1.42
C GLY A 12 -36.95 44.16 0.52
N GLU A 13 -36.73 43.01 -0.08
CA GLU A 13 -37.73 42.02 -0.45
C GLU A 13 -37.15 40.67 0.02
N PRO A 14 -37.87 39.84 0.78
CA PRO A 14 -37.43 38.49 1.09
C PRO A 14 -37.57 37.66 -0.18
N LEU A 15 -36.45 37.24 -0.76
CA LEU A 15 -36.43 36.21 -1.79
C LEU A 15 -36.82 34.88 -1.14
N ASP A 16 -38.11 34.54 -1.26
CA ASP A 16 -38.60 33.16 -1.18
C ASP A 16 -37.94 32.37 -2.30
N ILE A 17 -36.77 31.80 -2.00
CA ILE A 17 -36.20 30.72 -2.80
C ILE A 17 -36.77 29.45 -2.17
N PRO A 18 -37.58 28.66 -2.88
CA PRO A 18 -37.97 27.35 -2.41
C PRO A 18 -36.68 26.55 -2.17
N LEU A 19 -36.41 26.23 -0.91
CA LEU A 19 -35.43 25.21 -0.55
C LEU A 19 -35.82 23.95 -1.32
N PRO A 20 -34.95 23.39 -2.17
CA PRO A 20 -35.19 22.06 -2.68
C PRO A 20 -35.21 21.14 -1.46
N SER A 21 -36.37 20.50 -1.24
CA SER A 21 -36.50 19.39 -0.32
C SER A 21 -35.33 18.42 -0.54
N PRO A 22 -34.71 17.86 0.51
CA PRO A 22 -33.78 16.78 0.33
C PRO A 22 -34.58 15.58 -0.18
N ASP A 23 -34.65 15.44 -1.50
CA ASP A 23 -35.00 14.19 -2.14
C ASP A 23 -33.99 13.16 -1.63
N ALA A 24 -34.45 12.38 -0.65
CA ALA A 24 -33.82 11.14 -0.23
C ALA A 24 -33.83 10.22 -1.45
N GLN A 25 -32.79 10.35 -2.27
CA GLN A 25 -32.48 9.33 -3.25
C GLN A 25 -32.26 8.03 -2.47
N PRO A 26 -32.95 6.93 -2.80
CA PRO A 26 -32.67 5.66 -2.19
C PRO A 26 -31.22 5.32 -2.52
N ILE A 27 -30.37 5.33 -1.49
CA ILE A 27 -29.03 4.77 -1.56
C ILE A 27 -29.25 3.35 -2.04
N GLN A 28 -28.87 3.06 -3.28
CA GLN A 28 -28.83 1.69 -3.78
C GLN A 28 -27.88 0.95 -2.85
N GLN A 29 -28.45 0.23 -1.88
CA GLN A 29 -27.71 -0.69 -1.04
C GLN A 29 -27.25 -1.80 -1.96
N SER A 30 -26.08 -1.61 -2.57
CA SER A 30 -25.38 -2.71 -3.22
C SER A 30 -25.25 -3.82 -2.18
N SER A 31 -25.60 -5.03 -2.60
CA SER A 31 -25.55 -6.18 -1.71
C SER A 31 -24.13 -6.28 -1.14
N PRO A 32 -23.95 -6.62 0.15
CA PRO A 32 -22.62 -6.82 0.74
C PRO A 32 -21.74 -7.73 -0.14
N ILE A 33 -22.34 -8.73 -0.79
CA ILE A 33 -21.68 -9.68 -1.69
C ILE A 33 -21.06 -8.98 -2.90
N GLU A 34 -21.80 -8.07 -3.53
CA GLU A 34 -21.36 -7.36 -4.72
C GLU A 34 -20.20 -6.41 -4.42
N GLN A 35 -20.26 -5.74 -3.27
CA GLN A 35 -19.18 -4.89 -2.79
C GLN A 35 -17.91 -5.69 -2.47
N VAL A 36 -18.04 -6.83 -1.80
CA VAL A 36 -16.92 -7.75 -1.56
C VAL A 36 -16.30 -8.18 -2.89
N LEU A 37 -17.11 -8.59 -3.86
CA LEU A 37 -16.62 -9.03 -5.17
C LEU A 37 -15.83 -7.92 -5.88
N MET A 38 -16.36 -6.70 -5.89
CA MET A 38 -15.68 -5.53 -6.46
C MET A 38 -14.35 -5.24 -5.75
N MET A 39 -14.33 -5.26 -4.42
CA MET A 39 -13.09 -5.02 -3.65
C MET A 39 -12.07 -6.13 -3.87
N LYS A 40 -12.50 -7.40 -3.99
CA LYS A 40 -11.59 -8.51 -4.31
C LYS A 40 -11.00 -8.38 -5.72
N GLN A 41 -11.79 -7.96 -6.71
CA GLN A 41 -11.30 -7.69 -8.06
C GLN A 41 -10.27 -6.54 -8.09
N GLN A 42 -10.41 -5.57 -7.17
CA GLN A 42 -9.45 -4.48 -6.99
C GLN A 42 -8.22 -4.89 -6.14
N GLY A 43 -8.11 -6.14 -5.70
CA GLY A 43 -6.95 -6.67 -4.96
C GLY A 43 -6.96 -6.36 -3.46
N TYR A 44 -8.08 -5.96 -2.88
CA TYR A 44 -8.18 -5.75 -1.44
C TYR A 44 -8.11 -7.08 -0.67
N THR A 45 -7.45 -7.06 0.48
CA THR A 45 -7.40 -8.20 1.40
C THR A 45 -8.70 -8.33 2.20
N ASN A 46 -9.04 -9.53 2.65
CA ASN A 46 -10.26 -9.78 3.45
C ASN A 46 -10.34 -8.87 4.69
N ASN A 47 -9.22 -8.59 5.37
CA ASN A 47 -9.19 -7.68 6.51
C ASN A 47 -9.55 -6.23 6.14
N GLN A 48 -9.09 -5.74 4.99
CA GLN A 48 -9.43 -4.40 4.49
C GLN A 48 -10.90 -4.32 4.06
N ILE A 49 -11.42 -5.39 3.47
CA ILE A 49 -12.83 -5.52 3.07
C ILE A 49 -13.73 -5.46 4.30
N VAL A 50 -13.37 -6.20 5.37
CA VAL A 50 -14.10 -6.19 6.64
C VAL A 50 -14.17 -4.78 7.22
N GLN A 51 -13.03 -4.06 7.30
CA GLN A 51 -13.01 -2.69 7.82
C GLN A 51 -13.85 -1.73 6.97
N THR A 52 -13.78 -1.87 5.65
CA THR A 52 -14.53 -1.01 4.72
C THR A 52 -16.02 -1.24 4.85
N LEU A 53 -16.48 -2.49 4.94
CA LEU A 53 -17.91 -2.81 5.09
C LEU A 53 -18.43 -2.48 6.49
N GLN A 54 -17.63 -2.65 7.53
CA GLN A 54 -17.99 -2.18 8.88
C GLN A 54 -18.21 -0.66 8.90
N SER A 55 -17.37 0.10 8.19
CA SER A 55 -17.53 1.56 8.08
C SER A 55 -18.82 1.98 7.37
N GLN A 56 -19.36 1.11 6.52
CA GLN A 56 -20.63 1.30 5.83
C GLN A 56 -21.84 0.78 6.62
N GLY A 57 -21.61 0.25 7.83
CA GLY A 57 -22.66 -0.17 8.76
C GLY A 57 -23.13 -1.62 8.61
N TYR A 58 -22.42 -2.45 7.83
CA TYR A 58 -22.75 -3.87 7.72
C TYR A 58 -22.35 -4.64 8.99
N SER A 59 -23.17 -5.62 9.37
CA SER A 59 -22.87 -6.48 10.52
C SER A 59 -21.77 -7.50 10.18
N ASN A 60 -21.00 -7.93 11.18
CA ASN A 60 -19.95 -8.93 11.01
C ASN A 60 -20.47 -10.20 10.33
N SER A 61 -21.65 -10.70 10.70
CA SER A 61 -22.25 -11.88 10.07
C SER A 61 -22.46 -11.68 8.57
N GLN A 62 -23.09 -10.56 8.18
CA GLN A 62 -23.33 -10.24 6.76
C GLN A 62 -22.03 -10.10 5.96
N ILE A 63 -20.99 -9.57 6.59
CA ILE A 63 -19.67 -9.41 5.96
C ILE A 63 -19.01 -10.78 5.74
N PHE A 64 -19.02 -11.66 6.75
CA PHE A 64 -18.43 -13.00 6.62
C PHE A 64 -19.20 -13.87 5.63
N ASP A 65 -20.54 -13.83 5.66
CA ASP A 65 -21.39 -14.53 4.71
C ASP A 65 -21.10 -14.07 3.28
N ALA A 66 -20.95 -12.76 3.07
CA ALA A 66 -20.63 -12.18 1.77
C ALA A 66 -19.23 -12.53 1.27
N ILE A 67 -18.22 -12.55 2.16
CA ILE A 67 -16.84 -12.95 1.82
C ILE A 67 -16.77 -14.42 1.41
N ASN A 68 -17.48 -15.30 2.11
CA ASN A 68 -17.55 -16.71 1.78
C ASN A 68 -18.29 -16.92 0.45
N GLN A 69 -19.40 -16.22 0.22
CA GLN A 69 -20.16 -16.33 -1.04
C GLN A 69 -19.40 -15.77 -2.26
N ALA A 70 -18.72 -14.63 -2.11
CA ALA A 70 -17.90 -14.04 -3.18
C ALA A 70 -16.65 -14.89 -3.50
N GLY A 71 -16.12 -15.62 -2.52
CA GLY A 71 -15.03 -16.58 -2.72
C GLY A 71 -15.44 -17.77 -3.58
N LEU A 72 -16.65 -18.29 -3.39
CA LEU A 72 -17.17 -19.45 -4.13
C LEU A 72 -17.57 -19.10 -5.57
N THR A 73 -18.06 -17.89 -5.82
CA THR A 73 -18.48 -17.43 -7.16
C THR A 73 -17.32 -17.02 -8.07
N SER A 74 -16.12 -16.82 -7.54
CA SER A 74 -14.95 -16.39 -8.33
C SER A 74 -14.23 -17.55 -9.05
N PHE A 75 -14.68 -18.80 -8.91
CA PHE A 75 -14.00 -19.98 -9.48
C PHE A 75 -14.51 -20.42 -10.87
N GLU A 76 -15.47 -19.72 -11.48
CA GLU A 76 -16.08 -20.17 -12.75
C GLU A 76 -15.53 -19.48 -14.01
N ALA A 77 -14.58 -18.55 -13.90
CA ALA A 77 -14.03 -17.86 -15.08
C ALA A 77 -12.62 -17.26 -14.89
N ALA A 78 -11.60 -18.09 -14.66
CA ALA A 78 -10.21 -17.73 -15.00
C ALA A 78 -9.28 -18.95 -14.88
N GLU A 79 -8.37 -19.06 -15.84
CA GLU A 79 -7.29 -20.04 -15.94
C GLU A 79 -6.43 -20.18 -14.68
N PRO A 80 -5.77 -21.34 -14.48
CA PRO A 80 -5.04 -21.64 -13.25
C PRO A 80 -3.75 -20.83 -13.19
N VAL A 81 -3.75 -19.77 -12.38
CA VAL A 81 -2.51 -19.12 -11.95
C VAL A 81 -2.11 -19.76 -10.63
N GLU A 82 -1.01 -20.51 -10.66
CA GLU A 82 -0.32 -21.02 -9.48
C GLU A 82 -0.05 -19.88 -8.50
N GLN A 83 -0.71 -19.90 -7.35
CA GLN A 83 -0.34 -19.10 -6.18
C GLN A 83 0.02 -20.02 -5.01
N PRO A 84 0.98 -19.61 -4.15
CA PRO A 84 1.58 -20.50 -3.17
C PRO A 84 0.60 -20.82 -2.04
N GLU A 85 0.44 -22.11 -1.84
CA GLU A 85 -0.31 -22.77 -0.79
C GLU A 85 0.18 -22.30 0.60
N MET A 86 -0.61 -21.45 1.27
CA MET A 86 -0.42 -21.15 2.68
C MET A 86 -1.57 -21.80 3.46
N GLY A 87 -1.22 -22.85 4.21
CA GLY A 87 -2.13 -23.78 4.86
C GLY A 87 -3.21 -23.11 5.70
N MET A 88 -4.46 -23.46 5.39
CA MET A 88 -5.63 -23.08 6.16
C MET A 88 -6.05 -24.27 7.03
N GLN A 89 -6.04 -24.05 8.35
CA GLN A 89 -6.48 -25.01 9.34
C GLN A 89 -7.99 -25.23 9.27
N ASP A 90 -8.30 -26.52 9.17
CA ASP A 90 -9.56 -27.21 9.43
C ASP A 90 -10.36 -26.61 10.60
N TYR A 91 -11.55 -26.08 10.30
CA TYR A 91 -12.59 -25.80 11.30
C TYR A 91 -13.80 -26.69 10.99
N GLY A 92 -14.07 -27.58 11.94
CA GLY A 92 -15.11 -28.61 11.86
C GLY A 92 -16.51 -28.07 11.61
N GLN A 93 -17.14 -28.68 10.62
CA GLN A 93 -18.54 -28.49 10.25
C GLN A 93 -19.41 -29.40 11.14
N GLN A 94 -20.24 -28.82 12.02
CA GLN A 94 -21.27 -29.56 12.75
C GLN A 94 -22.49 -29.77 11.84
N GLY A 95 -22.74 -31.03 11.50
CA GLY A 95 -23.94 -31.48 10.78
C GLY A 95 -25.13 -31.64 11.72
N TYR A 96 -26.30 -31.18 11.26
CA TYR A 96 -27.60 -31.42 11.88
C TYR A 96 -28.34 -32.49 11.07
N GLU A 97 -28.50 -33.69 11.62
CA GLU A 97 -29.38 -34.73 11.09
C GLU A 97 -30.78 -34.62 11.72
N GLN A 98 -31.81 -34.45 10.89
CA GLN A 98 -33.20 -34.72 11.25
C GLN A 98 -33.56 -36.15 10.81
N GLY A 99 -33.94 -37.00 11.77
CA GLY A 99 -34.54 -38.30 11.52
C GLY A 99 -35.82 -38.45 12.33
N TYR A 100 -36.97 -38.49 11.66
CA TYR A 100 -38.25 -38.91 12.25
C TYR A 100 -38.62 -40.29 11.71
N GLN A 101 -38.75 -41.28 12.59
CA GLN A 101 -39.42 -42.56 12.33
C GLN A 101 -40.52 -42.83 13.37
N GLN A 102 -41.49 -43.63 12.95
CA GLN A 102 -42.86 -43.82 13.46
C GLN A 102 -42.98 -44.78 14.68
N GLN A 103 -44.09 -44.58 15.42
CA GLN A 103 -44.97 -45.43 16.29
C GLN A 103 -44.79 -46.98 16.37
N PRO A 104 -45.50 -47.75 17.26
CA PRO A 104 -46.35 -47.42 18.44
C PRO A 104 -46.18 -48.37 19.67
N SER A 105 -46.80 -48.05 20.83
CA SER A 105 -47.77 -48.91 21.57
C SER A 105 -47.89 -48.57 23.07
N PHE A 106 -49.14 -48.62 23.55
CA PHE A 106 -49.57 -48.38 24.93
C PHE A 106 -49.40 -49.64 25.80
N GLN A 107 -48.90 -49.49 27.03
CA GLN A 107 -49.34 -50.35 28.14
C GLN A 107 -49.09 -49.76 29.54
N SER A 108 -50.19 -49.69 30.29
CA SER A 108 -50.36 -49.86 31.75
C SER A 108 -49.63 -48.95 32.76
N PHE A 109 -50.49 -48.32 33.58
CA PHE A 109 -50.23 -47.66 34.85
C PHE A 109 -49.40 -48.52 35.84
N GLN A 110 -48.35 -47.93 36.42
CA GLN A 110 -47.79 -48.29 37.72
C GLN A 110 -47.56 -47.02 38.55
N ALA A 111 -47.73 -47.17 39.87
CA ALA A 111 -47.83 -46.11 40.87
C ALA A 111 -46.59 -45.18 40.94
N PRO A 112 -46.75 -43.92 41.42
CA PRO A 112 -45.63 -43.00 41.61
C PRO A 112 -44.70 -43.55 42.70
N LYS A 113 -43.48 -43.94 42.32
CA LYS A 113 -42.36 -44.01 43.26
C LYS A 113 -41.91 -42.58 43.53
N GLU A 114 -41.83 -42.22 44.80
CA GLU A 114 -41.13 -41.02 45.26
C GLU A 114 -39.73 -40.98 44.62
N ILE A 115 -39.52 -39.94 43.83
CA ILE A 115 -38.21 -39.56 43.30
C ILE A 115 -37.44 -38.99 44.49
N GLN A 116 -36.56 -39.80 45.09
CA GLN A 116 -35.44 -39.24 45.83
C GLN A 116 -34.55 -38.50 44.83
N PRO A 117 -34.18 -37.23 45.07
CA PRO A 117 -33.29 -36.51 44.18
C PRO A 117 -31.91 -37.19 44.20
N PRO A 118 -31.36 -37.64 43.05
CA PRO A 118 -29.96 -38.00 42.95
C PRO A 118 -29.14 -36.71 42.77
N SER A 119 -29.01 -35.91 43.81
CA SER A 119 -28.38 -34.58 43.73
C SER A 119 -26.94 -34.57 44.25
N SER A 120 -26.08 -35.47 43.74
CA SER A 120 -24.63 -35.39 44.01
C SER A 120 -23.74 -36.05 42.95
N ILE A 121 -24.26 -37.03 42.19
CA ILE A 121 -23.43 -37.79 41.23
C ILE A 121 -23.22 -37.02 39.90
N ASP A 122 -24.15 -36.14 39.52
CA ASP A 122 -24.01 -35.38 38.27
C ASP A 122 -23.13 -34.13 38.44
N GLU A 123 -23.12 -33.48 39.60
CA GLU A 123 -22.29 -32.30 39.85
C GLU A 123 -20.80 -32.65 39.93
N GLU A 124 -20.44 -33.75 40.60
CA GLU A 124 -19.03 -34.21 40.69
C GLU A 124 -18.46 -34.59 39.32
N ARG A 125 -19.26 -35.24 38.47
CA ARG A 125 -18.83 -35.61 37.10
C ARG A 125 -18.77 -34.40 36.17
N ILE A 126 -19.70 -33.46 36.32
CA ILE A 126 -19.64 -32.18 35.59
C ILE A 126 -18.42 -31.37 36.05
N GLN A 127 -18.09 -31.40 37.34
CA GLN A 127 -16.92 -30.72 37.88
C GLN A 127 -15.60 -31.35 37.39
N GLU A 128 -15.49 -32.68 37.38
CA GLU A 128 -14.31 -33.37 36.84
C GLU A 128 -14.12 -33.08 35.35
N VAL A 129 -15.20 -33.13 34.56
CA VAL A 129 -15.17 -32.80 33.13
C VAL A 129 -14.83 -31.32 32.91
N ALA A 130 -15.36 -30.42 33.75
CA ALA A 130 -15.07 -28.99 33.66
C ALA A 130 -13.60 -28.68 34.02
N GLU A 131 -13.05 -29.29 35.08
CA GLU A 131 -11.64 -29.13 35.47
C GLU A 131 -10.71 -29.65 34.38
N ALA A 132 -10.99 -30.82 33.80
CA ALA A 132 -10.22 -31.37 32.69
C ALA A 132 -10.25 -30.46 31.44
N ILE A 133 -11.42 -29.92 31.09
CA ILE A 133 -11.57 -28.99 29.97
C ILE A 133 -10.85 -27.66 30.25
N ILE A 134 -10.93 -27.13 31.47
CA ILE A 134 -10.25 -25.90 31.86
C ILE A 134 -8.74 -26.08 31.77
N ASP A 135 -8.19 -27.19 32.27
CA ASP A 135 -6.75 -27.47 32.21
C ASP A 135 -6.26 -27.67 30.77
N GLU A 136 -7.02 -28.37 29.93
CA GLU A 136 -6.69 -28.53 28.51
C GLU A 136 -6.63 -27.17 27.80
N LYS A 137 -7.69 -26.34 27.95
CA LYS A 137 -7.75 -25.02 27.31
C LYS A 137 -6.74 -24.04 27.89
N TRP A 138 -6.44 -24.13 29.18
CA TRP A 138 -5.40 -23.32 29.81
C TRP A 138 -4.02 -23.67 29.24
N ASN A 139 -3.73 -24.96 29.07
CA ASN A 139 -2.47 -25.40 28.48
C ASN A 139 -2.31 -24.96 27.01
N ASP A 140 -3.38 -25.05 26.22
CA ASP A 140 -3.40 -24.53 24.84
C ASP A 140 -3.15 -23.01 24.81
N LEU A 141 -3.83 -22.26 25.68
CA LEU A 141 -3.65 -20.81 25.79
C LEU A 141 -2.21 -20.44 26.16
N VAL A 142 -1.63 -21.13 27.15
CA VAL A 142 -0.23 -20.92 27.56
C VAL A 142 0.72 -21.21 26.41
N LYS A 143 0.45 -22.24 25.61
CA LYS A 143 1.25 -22.57 24.42
C LYS A 143 1.18 -21.48 23.36
N ASP A 144 0.01 -20.93 23.10
CA ASP A 144 -0.14 -19.84 22.13
C ASP A 144 0.48 -18.54 22.61
N ILE A 145 0.38 -18.21 23.91
CA ILE A 145 1.09 -17.07 24.50
C ILE A 145 2.61 -17.22 24.31
N ARG A 146 3.17 -18.41 24.49
CA ARG A 146 4.60 -18.66 24.24
C ARG A 146 4.99 -18.39 22.79
N LYS A 147 4.18 -18.84 21.82
CA LYS A 147 4.41 -18.54 20.39
C LYS A 147 4.36 -17.03 20.11
N VAL A 148 3.44 -16.30 20.76
CA VAL A 148 3.34 -14.84 20.63
C VAL A 148 4.58 -14.15 21.20
N ILE A 149 5.12 -14.63 22.32
CA ILE A 149 6.37 -14.11 22.90
C ILE A 149 7.54 -14.35 21.94
N GLU A 150 7.71 -15.57 21.42
CA GLU A 150 8.76 -15.88 20.45
C GLU A 150 8.64 -15.02 19.18
N TRP A 151 7.41 -14.82 18.69
CA TRP A 151 7.15 -13.94 17.56
C TRP A 151 7.46 -12.47 17.86
N LYS A 152 7.13 -11.99 19.06
CA LYS A 152 7.49 -10.64 19.53
C LYS A 152 9.00 -10.46 19.53
N GLU A 153 9.75 -11.38 20.15
CA GLU A 153 11.21 -11.31 20.22
C GLU A 153 11.83 -11.30 18.81
N LYS A 154 11.40 -12.20 17.93
CA LYS A 154 11.86 -12.23 16.53
C LYS A 154 11.50 -10.95 15.76
N THR A 155 10.38 -10.32 16.09
CA THR A 155 9.96 -9.06 15.46
C THR A 155 10.77 -7.88 15.98
N GLU A 156 11.06 -7.83 17.28
CA GLU A 156 11.94 -6.83 17.90
C GLU A 156 13.36 -6.90 17.30
N ASP A 157 13.91 -8.10 17.13
CA ASP A 157 15.21 -8.31 16.46
C ASP A 157 15.21 -7.81 15.00
N ARG A 158 14.12 -8.08 14.27
CA ARG A 158 13.96 -7.61 12.89
C ARG A 158 13.85 -6.09 12.82
N ILE A 159 13.11 -5.48 13.73
CA ILE A 159 12.96 -4.03 13.81
C ILE A 159 14.32 -3.39 14.10
N ALA A 160 15.06 -3.89 15.09
CA ALA A 160 16.40 -3.39 15.42
C ALA A 160 17.35 -3.50 14.21
N LYS A 161 17.30 -4.61 13.46
CA LYS A 161 18.09 -4.77 12.24
C LYS A 161 17.70 -3.77 11.14
N VAL A 162 16.40 -3.52 10.96
CA VAL A 162 15.90 -2.53 9.98
C VAL A 162 16.33 -1.12 10.36
N GLU A 163 16.25 -0.75 11.65
CA GLU A 163 16.72 0.53 12.15
C GLU A 163 18.21 0.73 11.87
N GLN A 164 19.04 -0.28 12.13
CA GLN A 164 20.47 -0.21 11.82
C GLN A 164 20.71 -0.04 10.31
N GLN A 165 20.01 -0.79 9.47
CA GLN A 165 20.12 -0.67 8.01
C GLN A 165 19.71 0.72 7.50
N ILE A 166 18.71 1.36 8.11
CA ILE A 166 18.29 2.73 7.77
C ILE A 166 19.39 3.73 8.16
N ILE A 167 20.02 3.55 9.32
CA ILE A 167 21.15 4.38 9.76
C ILE A 167 22.32 4.25 8.79
N ASP A 168 22.69 3.01 8.44
CA ASP A 168 23.79 2.72 7.51
C ASP A 168 23.51 3.29 6.12
N LEU A 169 22.26 3.15 5.63
CA LEU A 169 21.82 3.72 4.36
C LEU A 169 21.95 5.25 4.35
N ARG A 170 21.53 5.91 5.44
CA ARG A 170 21.66 7.36 5.59
C ARG A 170 23.13 7.79 5.55
N MET A 171 24.01 7.09 6.27
CA MET A 171 25.44 7.36 6.24
C MET A 171 26.05 7.14 4.84
N GLY A 172 25.62 6.09 4.14
CA GLY A 172 26.02 5.83 2.76
C GLY A 172 25.57 6.92 1.79
N MET A 173 24.33 7.42 1.93
CA MET A 173 23.83 8.56 1.15
C MET A 173 24.61 9.84 1.43
N ASP A 174 24.90 10.15 2.69
CA ASP A 174 25.69 11.34 3.06
C ASP A 174 27.11 11.27 2.44
N LEU A 175 27.72 10.09 2.44
CA LEU A 175 29.02 9.87 1.79
C LEU A 175 28.93 10.01 0.27
N LEU A 176 27.87 9.46 -0.34
CA LEU A 176 27.63 9.58 -1.78
C LEU A 176 27.43 11.04 -2.20
N THR A 177 26.61 11.80 -1.46
CA THR A 177 26.39 13.22 -1.72
C THR A 177 27.68 14.02 -1.60
N LYS A 178 28.51 13.73 -0.59
CA LYS A 178 29.84 14.36 -0.45
C LYS A 178 30.77 14.02 -1.61
N SER A 179 30.84 12.75 -2.01
CA SER A 179 31.64 12.29 -3.15
C SER A 179 31.19 12.92 -4.47
N MET A 180 29.86 13.01 -4.67
CA MET A 180 29.27 13.65 -5.83
C MET A 180 29.57 15.14 -5.87
N MET A 181 29.44 15.85 -4.76
CA MET A 181 29.81 17.28 -4.66
C MET A 181 31.30 17.50 -4.94
N ALA A 182 32.18 16.64 -4.42
CA ALA A 182 33.61 16.71 -4.70
C ALA A 182 33.91 16.49 -6.20
N LYS A 183 33.26 15.51 -6.83
CA LYS A 183 33.38 15.28 -8.28
C LYS A 183 32.87 16.47 -9.09
N ILE A 184 31.69 17.01 -8.76
CA ILE A 184 31.12 18.19 -9.43
C ILE A 184 32.05 19.39 -9.30
N SER A 185 32.61 19.64 -8.12
CA SER A 185 33.59 20.71 -7.91
C SER A 185 34.86 20.48 -8.74
N GLY A 186 35.34 19.24 -8.84
CA GLY A 186 36.46 18.89 -9.73
C GLY A 186 36.14 19.12 -11.21
N TYR A 187 34.92 18.81 -11.66
CA TYR A 187 34.46 19.12 -13.01
C TYR A 187 34.36 20.62 -13.27
N ASP A 188 33.81 21.39 -12.33
CA ASP A 188 33.73 22.85 -12.43
C ASP A 188 35.12 23.47 -12.58
N GLN A 189 36.08 23.05 -11.75
CA GLN A 189 37.46 23.50 -11.86
C GLN A 189 38.08 23.13 -13.23
N ASN A 190 37.91 21.88 -13.68
CA ASN A 190 38.42 21.46 -14.99
C ASN A 190 37.80 22.27 -16.14
N ILE A 191 36.51 22.63 -16.05
CA ILE A 191 35.85 23.48 -17.06
C ILE A 191 36.42 24.89 -17.05
N VAL A 192 36.69 25.46 -15.86
CA VAL A 192 37.36 26.76 -15.73
C VAL A 192 38.75 26.71 -16.35
N ASP A 193 39.54 25.68 -16.04
CA ASP A 193 40.90 25.50 -16.58
C ASP A 193 40.88 25.37 -18.10
N VAL A 194 40.01 24.52 -18.66
CA VAL A 194 39.79 24.41 -20.12
C VAL A 194 39.38 25.76 -20.71
N GLY A 195 38.54 26.53 -20.04
CA GLY A 195 38.18 27.89 -20.46
C GLY A 195 39.38 28.84 -20.53
N THR A 196 40.34 28.71 -19.62
CA THR A 196 41.59 29.47 -19.66
C THR A 196 42.52 29.03 -20.80
N GLU A 197 42.64 27.72 -21.02
CA GLU A 197 43.43 27.16 -22.12
C GLU A 197 42.86 27.57 -23.49
N ILE A 198 41.54 27.50 -23.65
CA ILE A 198 40.86 27.95 -24.87
C ILE A 198 41.12 29.44 -25.12
N LYS A 199 41.08 30.29 -24.08
CA LYS A 199 41.43 31.72 -24.22
C LYS A 199 42.90 31.94 -24.60
N ALA A 200 43.81 31.14 -24.05
CA ALA A 200 45.22 31.21 -24.43
C ALA A 200 45.41 30.79 -25.90
N MET A 201 44.74 29.72 -26.32
CA MET A 201 44.75 29.25 -27.71
C MET A 201 44.13 30.28 -28.65
N GLU A 202 43.03 30.95 -28.26
CA GLU A 202 42.44 32.06 -29.01
C GLU A 202 43.47 33.18 -29.23
N LYS A 203 44.20 33.59 -28.20
CA LYS A 203 45.27 34.60 -28.33
C LYS A 203 46.40 34.15 -29.26
N VAL A 204 46.76 32.86 -29.24
CA VAL A 204 47.75 32.31 -30.17
C VAL A 204 47.21 32.38 -31.60
N PHE A 205 45.97 31.97 -31.84
CA PHE A 205 45.33 32.09 -33.15
C PHE A 205 45.28 33.55 -33.63
N GLN A 206 44.89 34.50 -32.77
CA GLN A 206 44.90 35.93 -33.10
C GLN A 206 46.28 36.44 -33.52
N LYS A 207 47.36 35.91 -32.95
CA LYS A 207 48.74 36.25 -33.33
C LYS A 207 49.20 35.55 -34.61
N VAL A 208 48.76 34.31 -34.85
CA VAL A 208 49.19 33.51 -36.00
C VAL A 208 48.43 33.87 -37.27
N LEU A 209 47.14 34.19 -37.18
CA LEU A 209 46.30 34.53 -38.34
C LEU A 209 46.93 35.64 -39.22
N PRO A 210 47.38 36.79 -38.69
CA PRO A 210 48.02 37.83 -39.50
C PRO A 210 49.30 37.34 -40.20
N ASN A 211 50.15 36.58 -39.49
CA ASN A 211 51.39 36.05 -40.06
C ASN A 211 51.12 35.04 -41.18
N LEU A 212 50.09 34.21 -41.04
CA LEU A 212 49.68 33.25 -42.05
C LEU A 212 49.14 33.98 -43.29
N THR A 213 48.28 34.98 -43.10
CA THR A 213 47.78 35.84 -44.18
C THR A 213 48.92 36.56 -44.90
N GLU A 214 49.88 37.11 -44.16
CA GLU A 214 51.05 37.80 -44.75
C GLU A 214 51.94 36.82 -45.54
N SER A 215 52.15 35.60 -45.01
CA SER A 215 52.95 34.56 -45.67
C SER A 215 52.29 34.07 -46.97
N VAL A 216 50.97 33.85 -46.96
CA VAL A 216 50.20 33.50 -48.16
C VAL A 216 50.23 34.63 -49.19
N ASN A 217 50.08 35.89 -48.75
CA ASN A 217 50.19 37.05 -49.64
C ASN A 217 51.60 37.19 -50.25
N LYS A 218 52.66 36.90 -49.48
CA LYS A 218 54.04 36.87 -49.98
C LYS A 218 54.24 35.75 -51.01
N LEU A 219 53.70 34.55 -50.75
CA LEU A 219 53.76 33.42 -51.69
C LEU A 219 53.05 33.73 -53.02
N ASP A 220 51.85 34.34 -52.95
CA ASP A 220 51.11 34.78 -54.14
C ASP A 220 51.93 35.79 -54.96
N ARG A 221 52.56 36.77 -54.30
CA ARG A 221 53.44 37.75 -54.95
C ARG A 221 54.68 37.11 -55.58
N MET A 222 55.37 36.20 -54.87
CA MET A 222 56.52 35.48 -55.41
C MET A 222 56.13 34.65 -56.64
N THR A 223 54.99 33.95 -56.57
CA THR A 223 54.49 33.14 -57.67
C THR A 223 54.14 34.00 -58.89
N LYS A 224 53.47 35.14 -58.69
CA LYS A 224 53.17 36.11 -59.76
C LYS A 224 54.44 36.67 -60.39
N GLY A 225 55.41 37.09 -59.56
CA GLY A 225 56.70 37.58 -60.03
C GLY A 225 57.43 36.56 -60.90
N TYR A 226 57.50 35.30 -60.45
CA TYR A 226 58.09 34.19 -61.22
C TYR A 226 57.41 34.00 -62.58
N LYS A 227 56.07 34.08 -62.61
CA LYS A 227 55.26 33.90 -63.81
C LYS A 227 55.45 35.03 -64.83
N GLU A 228 55.72 36.26 -64.38
CA GLU A 228 56.03 37.39 -65.27
C GLU A 228 57.44 37.32 -65.85
N THR A 229 58.44 36.95 -65.03
CA THR A 229 59.82 36.74 -65.53
C THR A 229 59.91 35.59 -66.52
N ALA A 230 59.16 34.50 -66.30
CA ALA A 230 59.10 33.37 -67.24
C ALA A 230 58.37 33.71 -68.56
N LYS A 231 57.63 34.82 -68.63
CA LYS A 231 56.90 35.25 -69.84
C LYS A 231 57.69 36.27 -70.68
N LYS A 232 58.77 36.84 -70.13
CA LYS A 232 59.66 37.81 -70.79
C LYS A 232 60.96 37.20 -71.32
N SER A 233 61.27 35.95 -70.94
CA SER A 233 62.40 35.17 -71.44
C SER A 233 61.93 34.12 -72.44
#